data_AF-A0A970QBT4-F1
#
_entry.id   AF-A0A970QBT4-F1
#
_cell.length_a   1.000
_cell.length_b   1.000
_cell.length_c   1.000
_cell.angle_alpha   90.00
_cell.angle_beta   90.00
_cell.angle_gamma   90.00
#
_symmetry.space_group_name_H-M   'P 1'
#
loop_
_entity.id
_entity.type
_entity.pdbx_description
1 polymer ?
#
loop_
_entity_poly.entity_id
_entity_poly.type
_entity_poly.pdbx_seq_one_letter_code
_entity_poly.pdbx_strand_id
1 'polypeptide(L)' 'MTSPRHKAIKIITENGGTIRTGEALAGGIHPRTLYALRDNGTLEMVVRGLYRLASLPPAGDPNLALVAGLFHRG' A
#
# COMPACT_ATOMS: atom_id res chain seq x y z
N MET A 1 14.04 16.17 8.00
CA MET A 1 14.35 15.36 6.80
C MET A 1 13.43 14.15 6.78
N THR A 2 12.33 14.18 6.01
CA THR A 2 11.39 13.06 5.98
C THR A 2 11.95 11.97 5.08
N SER A 3 12.38 10.85 5.67
CA SER A 3 12.91 9.70 4.93
C SER A 3 11.87 9.19 3.90
N PRO A 4 12.29 8.72 2.71
CA PRO A 4 11.39 8.15 1.70
C PRO A 4 10.45 7.08 2.24
N ARG A 5 10.93 6.30 3.25
CA ARG A 5 10.14 5.28 3.94
C ARG A 5 8.97 5.88 4.73
N HIS A 6 9.20 6.97 5.48
CA HIS A 6 8.15 7.64 6.23
C HIS A 6 7.10 8.25 5.31
N LYS A 7 7.51 8.84 4.18
CA LYS A 7 6.57 9.36 3.19
C LYS A 7 5.69 8.24 2.61
N ALA A 8 6.31 7.11 2.27
CA ALA A 8 5.58 5.95 1.78
C ALA A 8 4.57 5.41 2.81
N ILE A 9 4.97 5.23 4.07
CA ILE A 9 4.06 4.78 5.13
C ILE A 9 2.88 5.75 5.27
N LYS A 10 3.12 7.07 5.29
CA LYS A 10 2.07 8.09 5.37
C LYS A 10 1.05 7.97 4.23
N ILE A 11 1.53 7.87 2.98
CA ILE A 11 0.66 7.70 1.80
C ILE A 11 -0.18 6.42 1.94
N ILE A 12 0.43 5.31 2.35
CA ILE A 12 -0.28 4.03 2.48
C ILE A 12 -1.32 4.08 3.60
N THR A 13 -1.00 4.73 4.72
CA THR A 13 -1.97 4.98 5.80
C THR A 13 -3.12 5.87 5.33
N GLU A 14 -2.84 6.92 4.55
CA GLU A 14 -3.87 7.80 3.97
C GLU A 14 -4.78 7.06 2.97
N ASN A 15 -4.27 6.01 2.31
CA ASN A 15 -5.04 5.10 1.44
C ASN A 15 -5.77 3.98 2.22
N GLY A 16 -5.96 4.14 3.53
CA GLY A 16 -6.66 3.14 4.36
C GLY A 16 -5.82 1.93 4.71
N GLY A 17 -4.48 2.03 4.62
CA GLY A 17 -3.56 0.98 5.04
C GLY A 17 -3.22 -0.05 3.98
N THR A 18 -3.72 0.13 2.76
CA THR A 18 -3.40 -0.71 1.60
C THR A 18 -3.03 0.15 0.40
N ILE A 19 -2.22 -0.39 -0.51
CA ILE A 19 -1.84 0.32 -1.74
C ILE A 19 -1.50 -0.66 -2.86
N ARG A 20 -1.88 -0.31 -4.10
CA ARG A 20 -1.38 -1.02 -5.28
C ARG A 20 -0.01 -0.49 -5.71
N THR A 21 0.75 -1.32 -6.41
CA THR A 21 2.06 -0.91 -6.95
C THR A 21 1.94 0.32 -7.86
N GLY A 22 0.93 0.35 -8.73
CA GLY A 22 0.69 1.49 -9.62
C GLY A 22 0.36 2.79 -8.87
N GLU A 23 -0.48 2.71 -7.83
CA GLU A 23 -0.83 3.85 -6.97
C GLU A 23 0.36 4.34 -6.17
N ALA A 24 1.18 3.42 -5.65
CA ALA A 24 2.41 3.77 -4.95
C ALA A 24 3.35 4.57 -5.86
N LEU A 25 3.55 4.12 -7.11
CA LEU A 25 4.37 4.82 -8.08
C LEU A 25 3.78 6.19 -8.44
N ALA A 26 2.46 6.27 -8.66
CA ALA A 26 1.76 7.53 -8.94
C ALA A 26 1.83 8.53 -7.77
N GLY A 27 1.81 8.03 -6.52
CA GLY A 27 2.03 8.81 -5.30
C GLY A 27 3.48 9.20 -5.03
N GLY A 28 4.42 8.82 -5.92
CA GLY A 28 5.84 9.13 -5.79
C GLY A 28 6.61 8.22 -4.83
N ILE A 29 6.09 7.02 -4.53
CA ILE A 29 6.81 5.99 -3.81
C ILE A 29 7.67 5.21 -4.81
N HIS A 30 8.99 5.27 -4.65
CA HIS A 30 9.88 4.46 -5.47
C HIS A 30 9.69 2.96 -5.22
N PRO A 31 9.80 2.10 -6.25
CA PRO A 31 9.68 0.65 -6.11
C PRO A 31 10.68 0.07 -5.11
N ARG A 32 11.90 0.64 -5.06
CA ARG A 32 12.93 0.26 -4.09
C ARG A 32 12.48 0.50 -2.64
N THR A 33 11.77 1.60 -2.37
CA THR A 33 11.22 1.88 -1.04
C THR A 33 10.10 0.89 -0.71
N LEU A 34 9.22 0.61 -1.67
CA LEU A 34 8.14 -0.35 -1.52
C LEU A 34 8.68 -1.75 -1.18
N TYR A 35 9.67 -2.23 -1.93
CA TYR A 35 10.30 -3.52 -1.66
C TYR A 35 11.08 -3.53 -0.35
N ALA A 36 11.78 -2.45 -0.01
CA ALA A 36 12.44 -2.36 1.30
C ALA A 36 11.45 -2.40 2.47
N LEU A 37 10.25 -1.80 2.33
CA LEU A 37 9.19 -1.87 3.32
C LEU A 37 8.52 -3.25 3.36
N ARG A 38 8.49 -3.98 2.25
CA ARG A 38 8.03 -5.37 2.24
C ARG A 38 9.05 -6.28 2.93
N ASP A 39 10.32 -6.17 2.53
CA ASP A 39 11.39 -7.05 2.97
C ASP A 39 11.72 -6.86 4.46
N ASN A 40 11.45 -5.68 5.03
CA ASN A 40 11.58 -5.43 6.47
C ASN A 40 10.31 -5.76 7.29
N GLY A 41 9.25 -6.27 6.64
CA GLY A 41 7.98 -6.62 7.29
C GLY A 41 7.06 -5.46 7.65
N THR A 42 7.33 -4.23 7.21
CA THR A 42 6.40 -3.10 7.40
C THR A 42 5.17 -3.23 6.50
N LEU A 43 5.38 -3.75 5.29
CA LEU A 43 4.34 -4.09 4.33
C LEU A 43 4.25 -5.59 4.14
N GLU A 44 3.03 -6.09 4.06
CA GLU A 44 2.73 -7.45 3.64
C GLU A 44 2.09 -7.42 2.25
N MET A 45 2.51 -8.37 1.40
CA MET A 45 1.88 -8.55 0.10
C MET A 45 0.63 -9.41 0.28
N VAL A 46 -0.54 -8.82 0.05
CA VAL A 46 -1.83 -9.52 0.17
C VAL A 46 -2.10 -10.36 -1.08
N VAL A 47 -1.93 -9.73 -2.25
CA VAL A 47 -1.93 -10.39 -3.57
C VAL A 47 -0.87 -9.74 -4.44
N ARG A 48 -0.54 -10.34 -5.60
CA ARG A 48 0.47 -9.79 -6.52
C ARG A 48 0.13 -8.34 -6.87
N GLY A 49 1.02 -7.43 -6.50
CA GLY A 49 0.89 -6.00 -6.76
C GLY A 49 0.04 -5.21 -5.76
N LEU A 50 -0.53 -5.85 -4.72
CA LEU A 50 -1.26 -5.21 -3.62
C LEU A 50 -0.53 -5.42 -2.30
N TYR A 51 -0.27 -4.33 -1.58
CA TYR A 51 0.43 -4.33 -0.30
C TYR A 51 -0.47 -3.74 0.79
N ARG A 52 -0.32 -4.25 2.02
CA ARG A 52 -0.94 -3.71 3.24
C ARG A 52 0.12 -3.37 4.28
N LEU A 53 -0.16 -2.43 5.17
CA LEU A 53 0.65 -2.23 6.38
C LEU A 53 0.43 -3.40 7.35
N ALA A 54 1.52 -4.05 7.75
CA ALA A 54 1.50 -5.14 8.72
C ALA A 54 1.06 -4.66 10.13
N SER A 55 1.39 -3.41 10.46
CA SER A 55 1.05 -2.78 11.74
C SER A 55 -0.44 -2.47 11.90
N LEU A 56 -1.21 -2.47 10.81
CA LEU A 56 -2.65 -2.22 10.91
C LEU A 56 -3.38 -3.56 11.13
N PRO A 57 -4.31 -3.61 12.11
CA PRO A 57 -5.13 -4.81 12.30
C PRO A 57 -5.80 -5.14 10.95
N PRO A 58 -5.93 -6.43 10.60
CA PRO A 58 -6.73 -6.79 9.44
C PRO A 58 -8.09 -6.13 9.64
N ALA A 59 -8.48 -5.25 8.71
CA ALA A 59 -9.79 -4.63 8.75
C ALA A 59 -10.78 -5.79 8.90
N GLY A 60 -11.48 -5.83 10.03
CA GLY A 60 -12.48 -6.85 10.32
C GLY A 60 -13.70 -6.64 9.44
N ASP A 61 -13.52 -6.80 8.14
CA ASP A 61 -14.47 -7.25 7.13
C ASP A 61 -13.72 -7.21 5.76
N PRO A 62 -13.28 -8.36 5.22
CA PRO A 62 -12.44 -8.40 4.02
C PRO A 62 -13.17 -8.05 2.71
N ASN A 63 -14.40 -7.51 2.73
CA ASN A 63 -15.28 -7.56 1.57
C ASN A 63 -15.71 -6.22 0.92
N LEU A 64 -15.11 -5.07 1.25
CA LEU A 64 -15.59 -3.78 0.70
C LEU A 64 -14.56 -2.84 0.06
N ALA A 65 -13.26 -3.07 0.19
CA ALA A 65 -12.26 -2.14 -0.38
C ALA A 65 -11.51 -2.65 -1.63
N LEU A 66 -11.55 -3.96 -1.94
CA LEU A 66 -10.79 -4.50 -3.08
C LEU A 66 -11.41 -4.19 -4.46
N VAL A 67 -12.67 -3.73 -4.49
CA VAL A 67 -13.47 -3.55 -5.72
C VAL A 67 -13.36 -2.14 -6.31
N ALA A 68 -12.88 -1.14 -5.56
CA ALA A 68 -12.86 0.26 -6.02
C ALA A 68 -11.89 0.54 -7.20
N GLY A 69 -10.94 -0.37 -7.48
CA GLY A 69 -10.00 -0.23 -8.60
C GLY A 69 -10.29 -1.10 -9.83
N LEU A 70 -11.39 -1.86 -9.86
CA LEU A 70 -11.71 -2.75 -11.01
C LEU A 70 -12.67 -2.10 -12.03
N PHE A 71 -13.27 -0.95 -11.72
CA PHE A 71 -14.30 -0.34 -12.58
C PHE A 71 -14.11 1.17 -12.80
N HIS A 72 -12.91 1.61 -13.17
CA HIS A 72 -12.78 2.87 -13.93
C HIS A 72 -12.20 2.59 -15.31
N ARG A 73 -13.04 2.00 -16.17
CA ARG A 73 -12.92 2.07 -17.61
C ARG A 73 -14.34 2.29 -18.16
N GLY A 74 -14.64 3.56 -18.41
CA GLY A 74 -15.89 4.06 -18.98
C GLY A 74 -15.78 5.57 -19.07
#